data_AF-A0AAU1PKF3-F1
#
_entry.id   AF-A0AAU1PKF3-F1
#
_cell.length_a   1.000
_cell.length_b   1.000
_cell.length_c   1.000
_cell.angle_alpha   90.00
_cell.angle_beta   90.00
_cell.angle_gamma   90.00
#
_symmetry.space_group_name_H-M   'P 1'
#
loop_
_entity.id
_entity.type
_entity.pdbx_description
1 polymer ?
#
loop_
_entity_poly.entity_id
_entity_poly.type
_entity_poly.pdbx_seq_one_letter_code
_entity_poly.pdbx_strand_id
1 'polypeptide(L)'
;MTTLFDPADGSYARIADNRPGSGAEGATVVAAGPRDLWEPIETARSQWLSLNKPRREWFTISVTPERQTVGYVTPDGRVLRWDLLPVATSAAPG
;
A
#
# COMPACT_ATOMS: atom_id res chain seq x y z
N MET A 1 12.52 6.79 9.80
CA MET A 1 11.84 5.78 10.65
C MET A 1 10.35 5.87 10.39
N THR A 2 9.75 4.77 10.01
CA THR A 2 8.33 4.68 9.60
C THR A 2 7.63 3.67 10.50
N THR A 3 6.40 3.96 10.91
CA THR A 3 5.60 3.05 11.74
C THR A 3 4.22 2.89 11.12
N LEU A 4 3.77 1.64 11.00
CA LEU A 4 2.37 1.30 10.78
C LEU A 4 1.78 0.89 12.11
N PHE A 5 0.57 1.37 12.36
CA PHE A 5 -0.16 1.12 13.59
C PHE A 5 -1.64 0.98 13.27
N ASP A 6 -2.26 -0.05 13.83
CA ASP A 6 -3.71 -0.18 13.81
C ASP A 6 -4.27 0.08 15.22
N PRO A 7 -5.00 1.19 15.43
CA PRO A 7 -5.55 1.53 16.73
C PRO A 7 -6.67 0.58 17.19
N ALA A 8 -7.28 -0.20 16.30
CA ALA A 8 -8.40 -1.07 16.64
C ALA A 8 -7.97 -2.28 17.49
N ASP A 9 -6.76 -2.80 17.27
CA ASP A 9 -6.24 -3.96 18.01
C ASP A 9 -4.80 -3.78 18.54
N GLY A 10 -4.22 -2.59 18.34
CA GLY A 10 -2.89 -2.24 18.82
C GLY A 10 -1.74 -2.88 18.04
N SER A 11 -2.02 -3.53 16.91
CA SER A 11 -0.97 -4.09 16.04
C SER A 11 -0.07 -3.01 15.49
N TYR A 12 1.23 -3.27 15.41
CA TYR A 12 2.18 -2.34 14.81
C TYR A 12 3.31 -3.04 14.06
N ALA A 13 3.89 -2.30 13.11
CA ALA A 13 5.18 -2.61 12.49
C ALA A 13 6.02 -1.34 12.42
N ARG A 14 7.25 -1.38 12.92
CA ARG A 14 8.20 -0.25 12.95
C ARG A 14 9.40 -0.58 12.09
N ILE A 15 9.72 0.31 11.16
CA ILE A 15 10.84 0.20 10.22
C ILE A 15 11.89 1.26 10.57
N ALA A 16 13.11 0.80 10.85
CA ALA A 16 14.27 1.64 11.12
C ALA A 16 15.39 1.36 10.11
N ASP A 17 15.89 2.40 9.45
CA ASP A 17 17.10 2.32 8.63
C ASP A 17 18.31 2.35 9.55
N ASN A 18 19.06 1.24 9.62
CA ASN A 18 20.21 1.15 10.51
C ASN A 18 21.51 1.65 9.87
N ARG A 19 21.51 1.92 8.56
CA ARG A 19 22.65 2.49 7.85
C ARG A 19 22.19 3.49 6.80
N PRO A 20 22.54 4.79 6.94
CA PRO A 20 22.23 5.79 5.93
C PRO A 20 22.75 5.36 4.55
N GLY A 21 21.91 5.42 3.51
CA GLY A 21 22.28 5.10 2.13
C GLY A 21 22.31 3.61 1.76
N SER A 22 22.00 2.70 2.69
CA SER A 22 22.01 1.24 2.41
C SER A 22 20.70 0.69 1.80
N GLY A 23 19.65 1.50 1.71
CA GLY A 23 18.35 1.05 1.22
C GLY A 23 17.76 -0.08 2.07
N ALA A 24 17.01 -0.98 1.43
CA ALA A 24 16.30 -2.07 2.11
C ALA A 24 17.23 -3.08 2.80
N GLU A 25 18.48 -3.24 2.35
CA GLU A 25 19.43 -4.19 2.95
C GLU A 25 19.91 -3.78 4.35
N GLY A 26 19.71 -2.53 4.76
CA GLY A 26 20.05 -2.04 6.09
C GLY A 26 18.85 -1.69 6.97
N ALA A 27 17.62 -2.04 6.57
CA ALA A 27 16.42 -1.77 7.35
C ALA A 27 16.13 -2.94 8.33
N THR A 28 15.72 -2.61 9.55
CA THR A 28 15.15 -3.58 10.50
C THR A 28 13.68 -3.28 10.70
N VAL A 29 12.89 -4.35 10.73
CA VAL A 29 11.46 -4.32 11.03
C VAL A 29 11.22 -4.99 12.38
N VAL A 30 10.46 -4.31 13.24
CA VAL A 30 9.94 -4.87 14.49
C VAL A 30 8.42 -4.82 14.43
N ALA A 31 7.76 -5.96 14.54
CA ALA A 31 6.30 -6.07 14.53
C ALA A 31 5.78 -6.73 15.80
N ALA A 32 4.61 -6.30 16.28
CA ALA A 32 3.91 -6.94 17.40
C ALA A 32 2.41 -6.64 17.36
N GLY A 33 1.65 -7.43 18.14
CA GLY A 33 0.20 -7.37 18.23
C GLY A 33 -0.49 -8.54 17.52
N PRO A 34 -1.83 -8.57 17.49
CA PRO A 34 -2.59 -9.70 16.96
C PRO A 34 -2.45 -9.94 15.45
N ARG A 35 -2.09 -8.91 14.67
CA ARG A 35 -1.88 -9.00 13.22
C ARG A 35 -0.46 -8.62 12.83
N ASP A 36 0.08 -9.34 11.86
CA ASP A 36 1.31 -8.94 11.18
C ASP A 36 0.99 -7.83 10.17
N LEU A 37 1.33 -6.59 10.51
CA LEU A 37 1.13 -5.46 9.60
C LEU A 37 2.26 -5.32 8.57
N TRP A 38 3.34 -6.09 8.67
CA TRP A 38 4.44 -6.09 7.71
C TRP A 38 4.16 -7.01 6.52
N GLU A 39 3.55 -8.17 6.75
CA GLU A 39 3.20 -9.12 5.67
C GLU A 39 2.40 -8.47 4.51
N PRO A 40 1.37 -7.64 4.74
CA PRO A 40 0.66 -6.95 3.66
C PRO A 40 1.56 -6.04 2.81
N ILE A 41 2.60 -5.44 3.41
CA ILE A 41 3.54 -4.56 2.70
C ILE A 41 4.46 -5.39 1.81
N GLU A 42 4.99 -6.51 2.31
CA GLU A 42 5.81 -7.41 1.49
C GLU A 42 5.01 -8.06 0.37
N THR A 43 3.74 -8.36 0.63
CA THR A 43 2.80 -8.83 -0.40
C THR A 43 2.60 -7.76 -1.48
N ALA A 44 2.31 -6.52 -1.09
CA ALA A 44 2.17 -5.40 -2.03
C ALA A 44 3.46 -5.13 -2.81
N ARG A 45 4.63 -5.23 -2.16
CA ARG A 45 5.95 -5.10 -2.80
C ARG A 45 6.19 -6.20 -3.83
N SER A 46 5.89 -7.45 -3.49
CA SER A 46 6.02 -8.59 -4.39
C SER A 46 5.12 -8.45 -5.61
N GLN A 47 3.88 -7.99 -5.39
CA GLN A 47 2.96 -7.66 -6.48
C GLN A 47 3.52 -6.53 -7.36
N TRP A 48 3.99 -5.43 -6.77
CA TRP A 48 4.59 -4.31 -7.50
C TRP A 48 5.78 -4.75 -8.37
N LEU A 49 6.66 -5.62 -7.84
CA LEU A 49 7.76 -6.21 -8.60
C LEU A 49 7.25 -7.07 -9.77
N SER A 50 6.26 -7.92 -9.54
CA SER A 50 5.67 -8.80 -10.57
C SER A 50 4.97 -8.02 -11.69
N LEU A 51 4.49 -6.82 -11.40
CA LEU A 51 3.84 -5.91 -12.35
C LEU A 51 4.85 -4.99 -13.06
N ASN A 52 6.14 -5.32 -13.05
CA ASN A 52 7.21 -4.52 -13.64
C ASN A 52 7.35 -3.12 -13.01
N LYS A 53 7.25 -3.05 -11.68
CA LYS A 53 7.49 -1.84 -10.88
C LYS A 53 6.71 -0.63 -11.43
N PRO A 54 5.37 -0.74 -11.56
CA PRO A 54 4.58 0.30 -12.20
C PRO A 54 4.81 1.64 -11.51
N ARG A 55 4.98 2.68 -12.33
CA ARG A 55 5.14 4.05 -11.88
C ARG A 55 3.77 4.72 -11.79
N ARG A 56 3.67 5.79 -11.01
CA ARG A 56 2.40 6.51 -10.79
C ARG A 56 1.80 6.99 -12.12
N GLU A 57 2.63 7.47 -13.03
CA GLU A 57 2.21 7.95 -14.35
C GLU A 57 1.66 6.87 -15.29
N TRP A 58 1.78 5.58 -14.95
CA TRP A 58 1.23 4.48 -15.75
C TRP A 58 -0.21 4.12 -15.37
N PHE A 59 -0.72 4.69 -14.28
CA PHE A 59 -2.09 4.50 -13.85
C PHE A 59 -3.00 5.53 -14.49
N THR A 60 -4.20 5.09 -14.86
CA THR A 60 -5.27 5.96 -15.36
C THR A 60 -6.37 6.05 -14.31
N ILE A 61 -6.74 7.27 -13.91
CA ILE A 61 -7.93 7.50 -13.09
C ILE A 61 -9.08 7.84 -14.03
N SER A 62 -10.20 7.13 -13.89
CA SER A 62 -11.44 7.42 -14.60
C SER A 62 -12.54 7.73 -13.58
N VAL A 63 -13.18 8.88 -13.75
CA VAL A 63 -14.24 9.38 -12.87
C VAL A 63 -15.47 9.65 -13.73
N THR A 64 -16.56 8.95 -13.43
CA THR A 64 -17.92 9.24 -13.92
C THR A 64 -18.82 9.52 -12.71
N PRO A 65 -20.03 10.09 -12.90
CA PRO A 65 -20.98 10.28 -11.81
C PRO A 65 -21.34 8.98 -11.07
N GLU A 66 -21.28 7.84 -11.75
CA GLU A 66 -21.66 6.52 -11.22
C GLU A 66 -20.48 5.76 -10.62
N ARG A 67 -19.25 6.02 -11.09
CA ARG A 67 -18.11 5.15 -10.77
C ARG A 67 -16.77 5.89 -10.84
N GLN A 68 -15.90 5.53 -9.92
CA GLN A 68 -14.49 5.95 -9.92
C GLN A 68 -13.61 4.72 -9.97
N THR A 69 -12.64 4.70 -10.88
CA THR A 69 -11.74 3.56 -11.05
C THR A 69 -10.30 3.98 -11.26
N VAL A 70 -9.39 3.15 -10.80
CA VAL A 70 -7.97 3.17 -11.18
C VAL A 70 -7.73 2.02 -12.15
N GLY A 71 -7.12 2.32 -13.29
CA GLY A 71 -6.71 1.35 -14.29
C GLY A 71 -5.20 1.28 -14.42
N TYR A 72 -4.68 0.10 -14.74
CA TYR A 72 -3.29 -0.12 -15.13
C TYR A 72 -3.23 -1.13 -16.28
N VAL A 73 -2.45 -0.82 -17.32
CA VAL A 73 -2.15 -1.77 -18.39
C VAL A 73 -0.74 -2.30 -18.18
N THR A 74 -0.62 -3.60 -17.95
CA THR A 74 0.66 -4.26 -17.75
C THR A 74 1.44 -4.33 -19.07
N PRO A 75 2.78 -4.55 -19.04
CA PRO A 75 3.58 -4.59 -20.27
C PRO A 75 3.18 -5.69 -21.26
N ASP A 76 2.58 -6.79 -20.77
CA ASP A 76 2.00 -7.88 -21.55
C ASP A 76 0.56 -7.59 -22.03
N GLY A 77 0.04 -6.38 -21.80
CA GLY A 77 -1.23 -5.90 -22.33
C GLY A 77 -2.47 -6.22 -21.49
N ARG A 78 -2.32 -6.87 -20.33
CA ARG A 78 -3.45 -7.15 -19.42
C ARG A 78 -3.90 -5.86 -18.72
N VAL A 79 -5.22 -5.69 -18.63
CA VAL A 79 -5.83 -4.54 -17.96
C VAL A 79 -6.24 -4.94 -16.55
N LEU A 80 -5.68 -4.25 -15.56
CA LEU A 80 -6.12 -4.31 -14.17
C LEU A 80 -6.97 -3.07 -13.88
N ARG A 81 -8.09 -3.27 -13.17
CA ARG A 81 -9.02 -2.19 -12.79
C ARG A 81 -9.50 -2.39 -11.37
N TRP A 82 -9.43 -1.33 -10.58
CA TRP A 82 -9.88 -1.31 -9.19
C TRP A 82 -10.90 -0.21 -9.00
N ASP A 83 -11.96 -0.53 -8.25
CA ASP A 83 -12.95 0.44 -7.82
C ASP A 83 -12.41 1.29 -6.69
N LEU A 84 -12.54 2.61 -6.85
CA LEU A 84 -12.36 3.54 -5.76
C LEU A 84 -13.70 3.67 -5.07
N LEU A 85 -13.88 2.90 -3.99
CA LEU A 85 -15.02 3.11 -3.12
C LEU A 85 -14.91 4.52 -2.52
N PRO A 86 -16.03 5.26 -2.39
CA PRO A 86 -16.01 6.50 -1.66
C PRO A 86 -15.45 6.22 -0.27
N VAL A 87 -14.50 7.06 0.17
CA VAL A 87 -14.00 6.95 1.54
C VAL A 87 -15.22 7.12 2.45
N ALA A 88 -15.49 6.14 3.31
CA ALA A 88 -16.52 6.31 4.32
C ALA A 88 -16.03 7.43 5.23
N THR A 89 -16.55 8.65 5.05
CA THR A 89 -16.35 9.74 6.00
C THR A 89 -16.94 9.27 7.32
N SER A 90 -16.08 8.86 8.24
CA SER A 90 -16.48 8.65 9.64
C SER A 90 -16.97 10.00 10.16
N ALA A 91 -18.29 10.15 10.28
CA ALA A 91 -18.87 11.25 11.02
C ALA A 91 -18.39 11.16 12.48
N ALA A 92 -17.69 12.18 12.96
CA ALA A 92 -17.39 12.32 14.38
C ALA A 92 -18.72 12.48 15.16
N PRO A 93 -18.88 11.89 16.35
CA PRO A 93 -20.03 12.18 17.20
C PRO A 93 -19.94 13.62 17.71
N GLY A 94 -21.07 14.34 17.64
CA GLY A 94 -21.24 15.69 18.19
C GLY A 94 -21.49 15.71 19.69
#